data_AF-T1ASJ3-F1
#
_entry.id   AF-T1ASJ3-F1
#
_cell.length_a   1.000
_cell.length_b   1.000
_cell.length_c   1.000
_cell.angle_alpha   90.00
_cell.angle_beta   90.00
_cell.angle_gamma   90.00
#
_symmetry.space_group_name_H-M   'P 1'
#
loop_
_entity.id
_entity.type
_entity.pdbx_description
1 polymer ?
#
loop_
_entity_poly.entity_id
_entity_poly.type
_entity_poly.pdbx_seq_one_letter_code
_entity_poly.pdbx_strand_id
1 'polypeptide(L)'
;MYQRGKIQDESMVYEHKKHDGSLPLIGVNTFLPREHAGEIATRIELIRSTEDEKRAQIANVKTFQQARNPIAASSAKSCHPERSEGSGAPNAP
;
A
#
# COMPACT_ATOMS: atom_id res chain seq x y z
N MET A 1 -14.56 -0.35 14.74
CA MET A 1 -13.58 0.61 14.19
C MET A 1 -12.87 1.35 15.31
N TYR A 2 -11.92 0.69 15.99
CA TYR A 2 -11.17 1.33 17.08
C TYR A 2 -9.67 1.29 16.81
N GLN A 3 -9.17 0.14 16.37
CA GLN A 3 -7.75 -0.08 16.10
C GLN A 3 -7.21 0.89 15.03
N ARG A 4 -7.91 1.07 13.91
CA ARG A 4 -7.47 2.02 12.86
C ARG A 4 -7.44 3.47 13.36
N GLY A 5 -8.43 3.90 14.15
CA GLY A 5 -8.47 5.24 14.73
C GLY A 5 -7.32 5.47 15.70
N LYS A 6 -7.11 4.53 16.63
CA LYS A 6 -6.01 4.57 17.59
C LYS A 6 -4.62 4.62 16.91
N ILE A 7 -4.40 3.82 15.88
CA ILE A 7 -3.14 3.83 15.11
C ILE A 7 -2.92 5.19 14.45
N GLN A 8 -3.97 5.79 13.91
CA GLN A 8 -3.88 7.10 13.27
C GLN A 8 -3.57 8.20 14.29
N ASP A 9 -4.23 8.20 15.43
CA ASP A 9 -4.00 9.17 16.50
C ASP A 9 -2.55 9.08 17.04
N GLU A 10 -2.07 7.86 17.27
CA GLU A 10 -0.68 7.62 17.70
C GLU A 10 0.35 8.03 16.63
N SER A 11 0.06 7.76 15.35
CA SER A 11 0.89 8.20 14.23
C SER A 11 0.99 9.72 14.16
N MET A 12 -0.11 10.45 14.42
CA MET A 12 -0.11 11.91 14.43
C MET A 12 0.72 12.47 15.58
N VAL A 13 0.64 11.87 16.77
CA VAL A 13 1.48 12.27 17.93
C VAL A 13 2.96 12.05 17.62
N TYR A 14 3.31 10.92 16.99
CA TYR A 14 4.69 10.64 16.61
C TYR A 14 5.24 11.67 15.62
N GLU A 15 4.49 11.98 14.55
CA GLU A 15 4.92 12.97 13.57
C GLU A 15 5.04 14.37 14.20
N HIS A 16 4.12 14.77 15.07
CA HIS A 16 4.22 16.05 15.78
C HIS A 16 5.54 16.15 16.57
N LYS A 17 5.87 15.11 17.35
CA LYS A 17 7.10 15.06 18.15
C LYS A 17 8.39 15.03 17.31
N LYS A 18 8.32 14.39 16.14
CA LYS A 18 9.42 14.37 15.18
C LYS A 18 9.64 15.77 14.57
N HIS A 19 8.56 16.49 14.26
CA HIS A 19 8.64 17.82 13.66
C HIS A 19 8.99 18.93 14.66
N ASP A 20 8.46 18.87 15.88
CA ASP A 20 8.74 19.86 16.93
C ASP A 20 10.12 19.67 17.59
N GLY A 21 10.77 18.52 17.37
CA GLY A 21 12.09 18.18 17.92
C GLY A 21 12.08 17.59 19.33
N SER A 22 10.92 17.44 19.96
CA SER A 22 10.76 16.81 21.28
C SER A 22 11.11 15.32 21.27
N LEU A 23 11.03 14.67 20.10
CA LEU A 23 11.60 13.36 19.85
C LEU A 23 12.90 13.49 19.05
N PRO A 24 14.09 13.29 19.66
CA PRO A 24 15.36 13.45 18.96
C PRO A 24 15.59 12.32 17.96
N LEU A 25 15.72 12.68 16.68
CA LEU A 25 16.00 11.79 15.56
C LEU A 25 17.29 12.24 14.87
N ILE A 26 18.34 11.42 15.01
CA ILE A 26 19.68 11.68 14.49
C ILE A 26 19.65 11.74 12.96
N GLY A 27 20.17 12.81 12.37
CA GLY A 27 20.19 13.03 10.92
C GLY A 27 18.85 13.48 10.32
N VAL A 28 17.82 13.69 11.14
CA VAL A 28 16.50 14.18 10.70
C VAL A 28 16.14 15.52 11.33
N ASN A 29 16.13 15.61 12.67
CA ASN A 29 15.86 16.86 13.38
C ASN A 29 16.98 17.26 14.36
N THR A 30 17.86 16.31 14.71
CA THR A 30 18.97 16.49 15.64
C THR A 30 20.25 15.96 14.99
N PHE A 31 21.41 16.54 15.33
CA PHE A 31 22.72 16.15 14.76
C PHE A 31 22.74 16.18 13.23
N LEU A 32 22.22 17.26 12.65
CA LEU A 32 22.27 17.46 11.21
C LEU A 32 23.71 17.69 10.73
N PRO A 33 24.10 17.11 9.59
CA PRO A 33 25.40 17.39 8.98
C PRO A 33 25.50 18.89 8.62
N ARG A 34 26.72 19.43 8.59
CA ARG A 34 26.96 20.82 8.14
C ARG A 34 26.37 20.99 6.74
N GLU A 35 25.78 22.15 6.45
CA GLU A 35 25.29 22.45 5.10
C GLU A 35 26.39 22.08 4.10
N HIS A 36 26.04 21.27 3.09
CA HIS A 36 26.93 20.60 2.11
C HIS A 36 27.44 19.17 2.43
N ALA A 37 27.16 18.57 3.58
CA ALA A 37 27.40 17.14 3.82
C ALA A 37 26.14 16.25 3.57
N GLY A 38 25.07 16.86 3.05
CA GLY A 38 23.80 16.22 2.70
C GLY A 38 23.65 15.76 1.25
N GLU A 39 24.69 15.92 0.42
CA GLU A 39 24.77 15.08 -0.78
C GLU A 39 24.86 13.65 -0.27
N ILE A 40 23.91 12.82 -0.67
CA ILE A 40 23.87 11.39 -0.38
C ILE A 40 25.18 10.82 -0.96
N ALA A 41 26.26 10.85 -0.17
CA ALA A 41 27.61 10.46 -0.62
C ALA A 41 27.64 8.99 -1.06
N THR A 42 26.59 8.25 -0.69
CA THR A 42 26.36 6.87 -1.07
C THR A 42 25.25 6.82 -2.11
N ARG A 43 25.59 6.50 -3.36
CA ARG A 43 24.59 6.09 -4.35
C ARG A 43 23.90 4.81 -3.83
N ILE A 44 22.68 4.93 -3.30
CA ILE A 44 21.89 3.79 -2.87
C ILE A 44 21.23 3.19 -4.11
N GLU A 45 21.57 1.94 -4.42
CA GLU A 45 20.89 1.20 -5.47
C GLU A 45 19.46 0.86 -5.02
N LEU A 46 18.48 1.30 -5.80
CA LEU A 46 17.08 1.04 -5.51
C LEU A 46 16.66 -0.25 -6.24
N ILE A 47 16.21 -1.23 -5.48
CA ILE A 47 15.60 -2.44 -6.04
C ILE A 47 14.21 -2.05 -6.57
N ARG A 48 14.01 -2.22 -7.88
CA ARG A 48 12.73 -2.00 -8.55
C ARG A 48 12.50 -3.12 -9.56
N SER A 49 11.25 -3.44 -9.82
CA SER A 49 10.92 -4.38 -10.90
C SER A 49 11.40 -3.85 -12.24
N THR A 50 12.09 -4.72 -12.97
CA THR A 50 12.53 -4.47 -14.33
C THR A 50 11.34 -4.47 -15.29
N GLU A 51 11.54 -3.91 -16.49
CA GLU A 51 10.48 -3.91 -17.50
C GLU A 51 10.19 -5.32 -18.03
N ASP A 52 11.21 -6.19 -18.08
CA ASP A 52 11.05 -7.59 -18.48
C ASP A 52 10.20 -8.38 -17.50
N GLU A 53 10.39 -8.19 -16.19
CA GLU A 53 9.56 -8.84 -15.17
C GLU A 53 8.09 -8.41 -15.28
N LYS A 54 7.83 -7.13 -15.55
CA LYS A 54 6.46 -6.63 -15.77
C LYS A 54 5.85 -7.27 -17.03
N ARG A 55 6.60 -7.31 -18.13
CA ARG A 55 6.14 -7.93 -19.39
C ARG A 55 5.88 -9.43 -19.20
N ALA A 56 6.75 -10.13 -18.49
CA ALA A 56 6.57 -11.54 -18.15
C ALA A 56 5.29 -11.75 -17.34
N GLN A 57 5.01 -10.90 -16.35
CA GLN A 57 3.77 -11.00 -15.58
C GLN A 57 2.52 -10.79 -16.44
N ILE A 58 2.54 -9.82 -17.36
CA ILE A 58 1.44 -9.59 -18.31
C ILE A 58 1.24 -10.81 -19.22
N ALA A 59 2.33 -11.38 -19.74
CA ALA A 59 2.27 -12.57 -20.59
C ALA A 59 1.68 -13.77 -19.83
N ASN A 60 2.15 -14.01 -18.61
CA ASN A 60 1.65 -15.07 -17.74
C ASN A 60 0.14 -14.94 -17.47
N VAL A 61 -0.34 -13.72 -17.19
CA VAL A 61 -1.77 -13.46 -17.00
C VAL A 61 -2.57 -13.76 -18.27
N LYS A 62 -2.07 -13.35 -19.44
CA LYS A 62 -2.72 -13.63 -20.74
C LYS A 62 -2.75 -15.13 -21.04
N THR A 63 -1.64 -15.83 -20.84
CA THR A 63 -1.56 -17.28 -21.03
C THR A 63 -2.49 -18.01 -20.07
N PHE A 64 -2.54 -17.61 -18.80
CA PHE A 64 -3.48 -18.17 -17.83
C PHE A 64 -4.94 -17.96 -18.25
N GLN A 65 -5.30 -16.77 -18.74
CA GLN A 65 -6.64 -16.48 -19.25
C GLN A 65 -6.99 -17.35 -20.48
N GLN A 66 -6.06 -17.51 -21.41
CA GLN A 66 -6.24 -18.32 -22.62
C GLN A 66 -6.31 -19.82 -22.33
N ALA A 67 -5.51 -20.32 -21.38
CA ALA A 67 -5.47 -21.72 -21.00
C ALA A 67 -6.72 -22.17 -20.21
N ARG A 68 -7.52 -21.23 -19.71
CA ARG A 68 -8.76 -21.52 -18.98
C ARG A 68 -9.93 -21.77 -19.97
N ASN A 69 -10.39 -23.01 -20.02
CA ASN A 69 -11.61 -23.47 -20.70
C ASN A 69 -12.86 -22.72 -20.13
N PRO A 70 -13.95 -22.46 -20.89
CA PRO A 70 -15.22 -21.84 -20.44
C PRO A 70 -15.80 -22.28 -19.06
N ILE A 71 -15.43 -23.44 -18.52
CA ILE A 71 -15.76 -23.89 -17.15
C ILE A 71 -15.16 -22.94 -16.07
N ALA A 72 -14.09 -22.23 -16.38
CA ALA A 72 -13.51 -21.20 -15.53
C ALA A 72 -14.43 -19.98 -15.29
N ALA A 73 -15.28 -19.66 -16.26
CA ALA A 73 -16.24 -18.57 -16.13
C ALA A 73 -17.41 -18.97 -15.23
N SER A 74 -17.76 -20.26 -15.15
CA SER A 74 -18.77 -20.74 -14.19
C SER A 74 -18.24 -20.85 -12.77
N SER A 75 -16.95 -21.18 -12.57
CA SER A 75 -16.34 -21.24 -11.23
C SER A 75 -16.17 -19.86 -10.57
N ALA A 76 -15.96 -18.80 -11.36
CA ALA A 76 -15.95 -17.43 -10.84
C ALA A 76 -17.38 -16.97 -10.46
N LYS A 77 -18.39 -17.40 -11.23
CA LYS A 77 -19.81 -17.10 -10.95
C LYS A 77 -20.33 -17.86 -9.72
N SER A 78 -19.85 -19.07 -9.46
CA SER A 78 -20.22 -19.84 -8.25
C SER A 78 -19.59 -19.29 -6.97
N CYS A 79 -18.64 -18.33 -7.05
CA CYS A 79 -18.03 -17.69 -5.89
C CYS A 79 -18.91 -16.58 -5.27
N HIS A 80 -20.17 -16.46 -5.70
CA HIS A 80 -21.19 -15.64 -5.04
C HIS A 80 -22.48 -16.45 -4.80
N PRO A 81 -22.55 -17.30 -3.74
CA PRO A 81 -23.81 -17.93 -3.40
C PRO A 81 -24.80 -16.98 -2.68
N GLU A 82 -24.37 -15.97 -1.93
CA GLU A 82 -25.31 -15.20 -1.07
C GLU A 82 -25.06 -13.68 -1.07
N ARG A 83 -25.59 -13.00 -2.08
CA ARG A 83 -25.82 -11.54 -2.05
C ARG A 83 -27.23 -11.17 -2.50
N SER A 84 -28.21 -12.02 -2.19
CA SER A 84 -29.62 -11.65 -2.18
C SER A 84 -30.14 -11.73 -0.76
N GLU A 85 -30.94 -10.74 -0.37
CA GLU A 85 -31.70 -10.59 0.90
C GLU A 85 -31.13 -9.50 1.82
N GLY A 86 -31.72 -8.31 1.71
CA GLY A 86 -31.39 -7.13 2.52
C GLY A 86 -32.07 -5.86 2.01
N SER A 87 -33.36 -5.96 1.67
CA SER A 87 -34.24 -4.82 1.46
C SER A 87 -34.23 -3.92 2.70
N GLY A 88 -33.84 -2.65 2.52
CA GLY A 88 -33.87 -1.63 3.56
C GLY A 88 -33.65 -0.26 2.92
N ALA A 89 -34.75 0.39 2.56
CA ALA A 89 -34.81 1.73 1.98
C ALA A 89 -34.09 2.79 2.85
N PRO A 90 -33.73 3.97 2.28
CA PRO A 90 -32.83 4.92 2.92
C PRO A 90 -33.57 5.68 4.02
N ASN A 91 -32.89 5.95 5.13
CA ASN A 91 -33.35 6.95 6.09
C ASN A 91 -32.25 8.00 6.31
N ALA A 92 -32.49 9.18 5.75
CA ALA A 92 -31.80 10.41 6.07
C ALA A 92 -32.46 11.04 7.30
N PRO A 93 -31.69 11.70 8.16
CA PRO A 93 -31.97 13.11 8.41
C PRO A 93 -30.84 14.02 7.93
#